data_AF-A0AA42L203-F1
#
_entry.id   AF-A0AA42L203-F1
#
_cell.length_a   1.000
_cell.length_b   1.000
_cell.length_c   1.000
_cell.angle_alpha   90.00
_cell.angle_beta   90.00
_cell.angle_gamma   90.00
#
_symmetry.space_group_name_H-M   'P 1'
#
loop_
_entity.id
_entity.type
_entity.pdbx_description
1 polymer ?
#
loop_
_entity_poly.entity_id
_entity_poly.type
_entity_poly.pdbx_seq_one_letter_code
_entity_poly.pdbx_strand_id
1 'polypeptide(L)'
;MEAKTYTNRTNARRAGVAAGVPSELVEITVHKNGDEVRFGWKQKDAPAAEPAPVVATSKPKKAAAPKVQQEERNGVKRPKDGGACAAVWAWLDAHPGATVKDVREAAPEHGWNASNCQIEFYAWRKFNGISGRTKAAA
;
A
#
# COMPACT_ATOMS: atom_id res chain seq x y z
N MET A 1 -12.10 -26.85 -21.55
CA MET A 1 -11.66 -26.55 -20.16
C MET A 1 -12.88 -26.04 -19.42
N GLU A 2 -13.39 -26.78 -18.43
CA GLU A 2 -14.51 -26.30 -17.59
C GLU A 2 -14.13 -24.98 -16.92
N ALA A 3 -14.99 -23.96 -17.06
CA ALA A 3 -14.83 -22.71 -16.36
C ALA A 3 -15.05 -22.94 -14.86
N LYS A 4 -13.96 -23.14 -14.10
CA LYS A 4 -14.04 -23.30 -12.64
C LYS A 4 -14.52 -22.00 -12.02
N THR A 5 -15.79 -21.99 -11.63
CA THR A 5 -16.38 -20.91 -10.84
C THR A 5 -16.31 -21.26 -9.34
N TYR A 6 -16.43 -20.26 -8.48
CA TYR A 6 -16.26 -20.35 -7.03
C TYR A 6 -17.42 -19.65 -6.32
N THR A 7 -17.75 -20.08 -5.10
CA THR A 7 -18.82 -19.47 -4.27
C THR A 7 -18.45 -18.09 -3.73
N ASN A 8 -17.16 -17.75 -3.69
CA ASN A 8 -16.69 -16.47 -3.17
C ASN A 8 -15.55 -15.91 -4.02
N ARG A 9 -15.58 -14.60 -4.26
CA ARG A 9 -14.56 -13.80 -4.95
C ARG A 9 -13.14 -14.07 -4.46
N THR A 10 -12.95 -14.23 -3.15
CA THR A 10 -11.61 -14.51 -2.57
C THR A 10 -11.05 -15.84 -3.04
N ASN A 11 -11.90 -16.87 -3.16
CA ASN A 11 -11.49 -18.18 -3.65
C ASN A 11 -11.14 -18.15 -5.14
N ALA A 12 -11.93 -17.42 -5.94
CA ALA A 12 -11.63 -17.18 -7.35
C ALA A 12 -10.28 -16.46 -7.51
N ARG A 13 -9.99 -15.46 -6.66
CA ARG A 13 -8.71 -14.74 -6.71
C ARG A 13 -7.53 -15.62 -6.31
N ARG A 14 -7.67 -16.40 -5.24
CA ARG A 14 -6.64 -17.37 -4.81
C ARG A 14 -6.39 -18.44 -5.86
N ALA A 15 -7.41 -18.88 -6.57
CA ALA A 15 -7.27 -19.84 -7.66
C ALA A 15 -6.48 -19.26 -8.85
N GLY A 16 -6.72 -18.00 -9.22
CA GLY A 16 -5.90 -17.33 -10.24
C GLY A 16 -4.42 -17.20 -9.84
N VAL A 17 -4.17 -16.87 -8.57
CA VAL A 17 -2.79 -16.82 -8.04
C VAL A 17 -2.14 -18.21 -7.99
N ALA A 18 -2.89 -19.23 -7.57
CA ALA A 18 -2.42 -20.62 -7.57
C ALA A 18 -2.16 -21.16 -8.98
N ALA A 19 -2.83 -20.62 -9.99
CA ALA A 19 -2.58 -20.89 -11.41
C ALA A 19 -1.40 -20.10 -11.99
N GLY A 20 -0.63 -19.37 -11.16
CA GLY A 20 0.56 -18.64 -11.56
C GLY A 20 0.31 -17.22 -12.08
N VAL A 21 -0.94 -16.73 -12.02
CA VAL A 21 -1.28 -15.37 -12.47
C VAL A 21 -1.06 -14.38 -11.32
N PRO A 22 -0.25 -13.33 -11.51
CA PRO A 22 -0.07 -12.28 -10.50
C PRO A 22 -1.42 -11.71 -10.06
N SER A 23 -1.60 -11.47 -8.77
CA SER A 23 -2.91 -11.07 -8.20
C SER A 23 -3.49 -9.76 -8.77
N GLU A 24 -2.67 -8.98 -9.47
CA GLU A 24 -3.00 -7.74 -10.20
C GLU A 24 -3.54 -8.01 -11.61
N LEU A 25 -3.18 -9.16 -12.18
CA LEU A 25 -3.64 -9.66 -13.47
C LEU A 25 -4.79 -10.68 -13.34
N VAL A 26 -5.15 -11.06 -12.11
CA VAL A 26 -6.33 -11.88 -11.84
C VAL A 26 -7.58 -11.00 -11.84
N GLU A 27 -8.33 -11.05 -12.93
CA GLU A 27 -9.62 -10.39 -13.06
C GLU A 27 -10.74 -11.33 -12.60
N ILE A 28 -11.56 -10.90 -11.64
CA ILE A 28 -12.67 -11.71 -11.13
C ILE A 28 -13.90 -11.45 -11.97
N THR A 29 -14.42 -12.51 -12.60
CA THR A 29 -15.69 -12.48 -13.32
C THR A 29 -16.83 -12.87 -12.37
N VAL A 30 -17.97 -12.19 -12.47
CA VAL A 30 -19.18 -12.52 -11.70
C VAL A 30 -20.22 -13.08 -12.65
N HIS A 31 -20.67 -14.29 -12.38
CA HIS A 31 -21.72 -14.99 -13.11
C HIS A 31 -22.97 -15.03 -12.21
N LYS A 32 -24.09 -14.48 -12.69
CA LYS A 32 -25.37 -14.51 -11.98
C LYS A 32 -26.31 -15.46 -12.71
N ASN A 33 -26.73 -16.52 -12.04
CA ASN A 33 -27.71 -17.48 -12.56
C ASN A 33 -28.89 -17.55 -11.58
N GLY A 34 -29.92 -16.74 -11.82
CA GLY A 34 -31.03 -16.59 -10.87
C GLY A 34 -30.53 -16.06 -9.52
N ASP A 35 -30.84 -16.78 -8.44
CA ASP A 35 -30.40 -16.46 -7.07
C ASP A 35 -28.94 -16.87 -6.78
N GLU A 36 -28.29 -17.64 -7.65
CA GLU A 36 -26.92 -18.12 -7.42
C GLU A 36 -25.87 -17.20 -8.07
N VAL A 37 -24.98 -16.65 -7.22
CA VAL A 37 -23.84 -15.84 -7.65
C VAL A 37 -22.57 -16.67 -7.59
N ARG A 38 -21.91 -16.80 -8.75
CA ARG A 38 -20.69 -17.58 -8.95
C ARG A 38 -19.57 -16.66 -9.42
N PHE A 39 -18.37 -16.86 -8.89
CA PHE A 39 -17.20 -16.04 -9.19
C PHE A 39 -16.21 -16.85 -10.01
N GLY A 40 -15.92 -16.44 -11.24
CA GLY A 40 -14.81 -16.97 -12.03
C GLY A 40 -13.58 -16.08 -11.89
N TRP A 41 -12.48 -16.51 -12.49
CA TRP A 41 -11.31 -15.66 -12.69
C TRP A 41 -10.81 -15.80 -14.12
N LYS A 42 -10.26 -14.72 -14.66
CA LYS A 42 -9.60 -14.69 -15.96
C LYS A 42 -8.26 -13.96 -15.81
N GLN A 43 -7.25 -14.45 -16.52
CA GLN A 43 -6.00 -13.71 -16.67
C GLN A 43 -6.24 -12.52 -17.60
N LYS A 44 -5.92 -11.33 -17.13
CA LYS A 44 -5.83 -10.15 -17.97
C LYS A 44 -4.51 -10.21 -18.74
N ASP A 45 -4.59 -10.19 -20.07
CA ASP A 45 -3.43 -10.16 -20.96
C ASP A 45 -2.56 -8.94 -20.63
N ALA A 46 -1.32 -9.21 -20.22
CA ALA A 46 -0.27 -8.22 -20.12
C ALA A 46 0.70 -8.47 -21.29
N PRO A 47 1.09 -7.44 -22.06
CA PRO A 47 2.03 -7.65 -23.17
C PRO A 47 3.35 -8.21 -22.62
N ALA A 48 3.79 -9.32 -23.22
CA ALA A 48 5.00 -10.05 -22.86
C ALA A 48 6.26 -9.15 -22.92
N ALA A 49 7.06 -9.18 -21.86
CA ALA A 49 8.47 -8.77 -21.91
C ALA A 49 9.29 -9.57 -20.87
N GLU A 50 10.45 -10.01 -21.34
CA GLU A 50 11.48 -10.90 -20.77
C GLU A 50 12.20 -10.37 -19.49
N PRO A 51 13.15 -11.11 -18.87
CA PRO A 51 13.33 -11.15 -17.41
C PRO A 51 14.30 -10.11 -16.81
N ALA A 52 13.92 -9.64 -15.61
CA ALA A 52 14.70 -8.99 -14.53
C ALA A 52 15.33 -7.59 -14.80
N PRO A 53 15.63 -6.75 -13.79
CA PRO A 53 15.40 -6.85 -12.34
C PRO A 53 14.64 -5.63 -11.73
N VAL A 54 14.18 -5.80 -10.47
CA VAL A 54 13.87 -4.75 -9.45
C VAL A 54 12.96 -3.55 -9.79
N VAL A 55 11.88 -3.45 -9.00
CA VAL A 55 11.22 -2.22 -8.48
C VAL A 55 10.98 -1.06 -9.46
N ALA A 56 9.73 -0.85 -9.88
CA ALA A 56 9.05 0.45 -9.82
C ALA A 56 7.61 0.36 -10.37
N THR A 57 6.64 0.54 -9.48
CA THR A 57 5.26 0.90 -9.80
C THR A 57 5.25 2.20 -10.61
N SER A 58 4.94 2.12 -11.91
CA SER A 58 4.76 3.30 -12.76
C SER A 58 3.33 3.35 -13.30
N LYS A 59 2.53 4.29 -12.79
CA LYS A 59 1.35 4.87 -13.47
C LYS A 59 1.67 6.33 -13.85
N PRO A 60 0.96 6.94 -14.82
CA PRO A 60 1.57 7.72 -15.88
C PRO A 60 1.79 9.19 -15.51
N LYS A 61 2.75 9.76 -16.24
CA LYS A 61 3.27 11.12 -16.26
C LYS A 61 2.15 12.18 -16.27
N LYS A 62 1.95 12.88 -15.15
CA LYS A 62 1.39 14.25 -15.12
C LYS A 62 2.56 15.22 -15.00
N ALA A 63 2.47 16.32 -15.76
CA ALA A 63 3.53 17.29 -16.02
C ALA A 63 4.33 17.70 -14.77
N ALA A 64 5.64 17.84 -14.96
CA ALA A 64 6.63 18.11 -13.93
C ALA A 64 6.42 19.48 -13.27
N ALA A 65 5.90 19.48 -12.04
CA ALA A 65 6.30 20.47 -11.06
C ALA A 65 7.72 20.15 -10.59
N PRO A 66 8.57 21.15 -10.25
CA PRO A 66 9.98 20.96 -9.92
C PRO A 66 10.13 19.83 -8.91
N LYS A 67 10.89 18.79 -9.29
CA LYS A 67 11.18 17.64 -8.44
C LYS A 67 12.11 18.13 -7.33
N VAL A 68 11.52 18.58 -6.22
CA VAL A 68 12.22 18.58 -4.94
C VAL A 68 12.71 17.15 -4.74
N GLN A 69 14.02 16.96 -4.66
CA GLN A 69 14.63 15.65 -4.43
C GLN A 69 14.08 15.13 -3.11
N GLN A 70 13.21 14.12 -3.19
CA GLN A 70 12.68 13.44 -2.02
C GLN A 70 13.85 12.77 -1.34
N GLU A 71 14.12 13.21 -0.12
CA GLU A 71 15.22 12.68 0.67
C GLU A 71 15.00 11.20 0.97
N GLU A 72 16.03 10.41 0.73
CA GLU A 72 16.07 8.99 1.07
C GLU A 72 17.13 8.79 2.15
N ARG A 73 16.70 8.22 3.28
CA ARG A 73 17.59 7.87 4.40
C ARG A 73 17.23 6.49 4.89
N ASN A 74 18.24 5.68 5.22
CA ASN A 74 18.06 4.33 5.78
C ASN A 74 17.14 3.42 4.94
N GLY A 75 17.16 3.59 3.61
CA GLY A 75 16.32 2.83 2.66
C GLY A 75 14.84 3.16 2.75
N VAL A 76 14.47 4.30 3.32
CA VAL A 76 13.10 4.84 3.32
C VAL A 76 13.12 6.20 2.63
N LYS A 77 12.16 6.39 1.72
CA LYS A 77 11.97 7.65 1.01
C LYS A 77 10.92 8.50 1.72
N ARG A 78 11.23 9.77 1.94
CA ARG A 78 10.28 10.70 2.56
C ARG A 78 9.05 10.90 1.66
N PRO A 79 7.82 10.80 2.20
CA PRO A 79 6.60 11.02 1.43
C PRO A 79 6.58 12.43 0.83
N LYS A 80 5.94 12.55 -0.34
CA LYS A 80 5.78 13.83 -1.03
C LYS A 80 4.81 14.72 -0.28
N ASP A 81 5.16 16.00 -0.13
CA ASP A 81 4.26 17.04 0.36
C ASP A 81 2.90 17.06 -0.34
N GLY A 82 1.86 17.34 0.44
CA GLY A 82 0.48 17.53 -0.03
C GLY A 82 -0.50 16.39 0.23
N GLY A 83 -0.13 15.37 1.01
CA GLY A 83 -1.01 14.26 1.40
C GLY A 83 -1.00 13.96 2.89
N ALA A 84 -1.95 13.15 3.35
CA ALA A 84 -2.05 12.74 4.76
C ALA A 84 -0.76 12.10 5.30
N CYS A 85 -0.04 11.31 4.49
CA CYS A 85 1.25 10.72 4.89
C CYS A 85 2.31 11.78 5.19
N ALA A 86 2.41 12.84 4.36
CA ALA A 86 3.34 13.94 4.62
C ALA A 86 2.94 14.74 5.85
N ALA A 87 1.64 14.91 6.10
CA ALA A 87 1.13 15.57 7.29
C ALA A 87 1.47 14.78 8.58
N VAL A 88 1.33 13.45 8.56
CA VAL A 88 1.76 12.57 9.68
C VAL A 88 3.26 12.71 9.94
N TRP A 89 4.09 12.71 8.89
CA TRP A 89 5.54 12.88 9.03
C TRP A 89 5.93 14.26 9.55
N ALA A 90 5.26 15.32 9.09
CA ALA A 90 5.50 16.68 9.60
C ALA A 90 5.15 16.79 11.10
N TRP A 91 4.06 16.15 11.52
CA TRP A 91 3.70 16.07 12.94
C TRP A 91 4.74 15.29 13.74
N LEU A 92 5.27 14.19 13.19
CA LEU A 92 6.33 13.40 13.83
C LEU A 92 7.67 14.13 13.92
N ASP A 93 8.02 14.91 12.91
CA ASP A 93 9.23 15.76 12.96
C ASP A 93 9.11 16.85 14.03
N ALA A 94 7.91 17.39 14.26
CA ALA A 94 7.64 18.31 15.36
C ALA A 94 7.62 17.61 16.74
N HIS A 95 7.32 16.31 16.77
CA HIS A 95 7.24 15.50 17.99
C HIS A 95 8.16 14.27 17.92
N PRO A 96 9.49 14.45 17.92
CA PRO A 96 10.42 13.34 17.68
C PRO A 96 10.40 12.25 18.76
N GLY A 97 9.84 12.54 19.95
CA GLY A 97 9.63 11.60 21.04
C GLY A 97 8.27 10.91 21.04
N ALA A 98 7.38 11.25 20.09
CA ALA A 98 6.04 10.69 20.05
C ALA A 98 6.07 9.16 19.91
N THR A 99 5.14 8.51 20.60
CA THR A 99 4.87 7.09 20.49
C THR A 99 3.82 6.83 19.42
N VAL A 100 3.69 5.57 19.01
CA VAL A 100 2.62 5.15 18.10
C VAL A 100 1.22 5.42 18.68
N LYS A 101 1.10 5.51 20.02
CA LYS A 101 -0.16 5.85 20.69
C LYS A 101 -0.51 7.31 20.43
N ASP A 102 0.43 8.22 20.64
CA ASP A 102 0.25 9.66 20.48
C ASP A 102 -0.16 10.00 19.03
N VAL A 103 0.49 9.33 18.06
CA VAL A 103 0.15 9.44 16.63
C VAL A 103 -1.28 8.98 16.33
N ARG A 104 -1.77 7.93 16.99
CA ARG A 104 -3.14 7.41 16.80
C ARG A 104 -4.17 8.33 17.46
N GLU A 105 -3.81 8.97 18.58
CA GLU A 105 -4.67 9.94 19.28
C GLU A 105 -4.76 11.27 18.51
N ALA A 106 -3.71 11.68 17.81
CA ALA A 106 -3.73 12.85 16.91
C ALA A 106 -4.47 12.60 15.59
N ALA A 107 -4.61 11.32 15.17
CA ALA A 107 -5.25 10.96 13.90
C ALA A 107 -6.70 11.50 13.70
N PRO A 108 -7.64 11.38 14.66
CA PRO A 108 -9.01 11.89 14.50
C PRO A 108 -9.06 13.41 14.35
N GLU A 109 -8.19 14.16 15.03
CA GLU A 109 -8.15 15.63 14.96
C GLU A 109 -7.75 16.13 13.57
N HIS A 110 -6.91 15.36 12.88
CA HIS A 110 -6.41 15.68 11.55
C HIS A 110 -7.13 14.93 10.41
N GLY A 111 -8.15 14.13 10.74
CA GLY A 111 -8.86 13.30 9.76
C GLY A 111 -8.00 12.21 9.13
N TRP A 112 -6.95 11.75 9.81
CA TRP A 112 -6.05 10.71 9.31
C TRP A 112 -6.58 9.32 9.64
N ASN A 113 -6.25 8.36 8.78
CA ASN A 113 -6.54 6.95 9.04
C ASN A 113 -5.54 6.39 10.08
N ALA A 114 -6.04 5.87 11.20
CA ALA A 114 -5.20 5.35 12.29
C ALA A 114 -4.28 4.19 11.88
N SER A 115 -4.68 3.33 10.93
CA SER A 115 -3.82 2.28 10.37
C SER A 115 -2.72 2.86 9.49
N ASN A 116 -3.03 3.89 8.70
CA ASN A 116 -2.04 4.62 7.92
C ASN A 116 -0.99 5.28 8.83
N CYS A 117 -1.44 5.96 9.89
CA CYS A 117 -0.53 6.65 10.81
C CYS A 117 0.47 5.69 11.49
N GLN A 118 0.06 4.46 11.75
CA GLN A 118 0.96 3.42 12.29
C GLN A 118 2.05 3.03 11.29
N ILE A 119 1.67 2.78 10.04
CA ILE A 119 2.62 2.41 8.98
C ILE A 119 3.63 3.55 8.79
N GLU A 120 3.14 4.78 8.68
CA GLU A 120 3.96 5.97 8.53
C GLU A 120 4.87 6.23 9.74
N PHE A 121 4.40 5.96 10.96
CA PHE A 121 5.24 6.06 12.17
C PHE A 121 6.46 5.14 12.11
N TYR A 122 6.29 3.87 11.74
CA TYR A 122 7.41 2.95 11.63
C TYR A 122 8.34 3.29 10.46
N ALA A 123 7.78 3.76 9.34
CA ALA A 123 8.56 4.24 8.20
C ALA A 123 9.41 5.47 8.59
N TRP A 124 8.81 6.44 9.28
CA TRP A 124 9.48 7.63 9.80
C TRP A 124 10.58 7.27 10.81
N ARG A 125 10.31 6.33 11.72
CA ARG A 125 11.33 5.85 12.65
C ARG A 125 12.52 5.20 11.95
N LYS A 126 12.25 4.37 10.94
CA LYS A 126 13.31 3.77 10.12
C LYS A 126 14.08 4.83 9.33
N PHE A 127 13.38 5.82 8.74
CA PHE A 127 13.99 6.96 8.06
C PHE A 127 14.97 7.71 8.98
N ASN A 128 14.61 7.92 10.25
CA ASN A 128 15.46 8.57 11.25
C ASN A 128 16.46 7.63 11.95
N GLY A 129 16.51 6.34 11.59
CA GLY A 129 17.42 5.36 12.20
C GLY A 129 17.06 4.96 13.64
N ILE A 130 15.84 5.25 14.09
CA ILE A 130 15.38 5.04 15.47
C ILE A 130 14.98 3.57 15.66
N SER A 131 15.97 2.74 16.02
CA SER A 131 15.78 1.34 16.41
C SER A 131 15.50 1.18 17.91
N GLY A 132 14.70 0.18 18.30
CA GLY A 132 14.41 -0.13 19.72
C GLY A 132 13.08 0.45 20.25
N ARG A 133 12.84 0.47 21.56
CA ARG A 133 11.64 1.10 22.15
C ARG A 133 12.06 2.48 22.67
N THR A 134 11.50 3.56 22.11
CA THR A 134 11.66 4.90 22.66
C THR A 134 10.98 4.93 24.03
N LYS A 135 11.70 5.36 25.06
CA LYS A 135 11.13 5.54 26.39
C LYS A 135 10.10 6.66 26.30
N ALA A 136 8.85 6.38 26.69
CA ALA A 136 7.84 7.43 26.78
C ALA A 136 8.39 8.54 27.69
N ALA A 137 8.29 9.80 27.23
CA ALA A 137 8.58 10.94 28.09
C ALA A 137 7.64 10.84 29.30
N ALA A 138 8.24 10.83 30.49
CA ALA A 138 7.54 10.68 31.77
C ALA A 138 6.80 11.96 32.16
#